data_AF-A0A1S3CNV6-F1
#
_entry.id   AF-A0A1S3CNV6-F1
#
_cell.length_a   1.000
_cell.length_b   1.000
_cell.length_c   1.000
_cell.angle_alpha   90.00
_cell.angle_beta   90.00
_cell.angle_gamma   90.00
#
_symmetry.space_group_name_H-M   'P 1'
#
loop_
_entity.id
_entity.type
_entity.pdbx_description
1 polymer ?
#
loop_
_entity_poly.entity_id
_entity_poly.type
_entity_poly.pdbx_seq_one_letter_code
_entity_poly.pdbx_strand_id
1 'polypeptide(L)'
;MKHHPNTNAPYALHLKVPCAIKPVSEEDQSTAPNGSFVDRPICVGDQNEVLEKSQLEAIASSSEIHNILNDEKLRKFILAIDSSLDPETELDKAMEDEAFRIFSSKISSIISS
;
A
#
# COMPACT_ATOMS: atom_id res chain seq x y z
N MET A 1 63.69 -10.70 -36.60
CA MET A 1 64.03 -10.30 -35.22
C MET A 1 63.10 -9.18 -34.78
N LYS A 2 62.37 -9.43 -33.68
CA LYS A 2 62.06 -8.51 -32.57
C LYS A 2 61.34 -7.17 -32.82
N HIS A 3 60.08 -7.19 -32.36
CA HIS A 3 59.34 -6.22 -31.52
C HIS A 3 58.88 -4.86 -32.09
N HIS A 4 57.55 -4.80 -32.30
CA HIS A 4 56.53 -3.78 -31.97
C HIS A 4 56.90 -2.79 -30.82
N PRO A 5 56.21 -1.64 -30.57
CA PRO A 5 54.76 -1.44 -30.81
C PRO A 5 54.24 0.01 -31.02
N ASN A 6 52.89 0.11 -31.06
CA ASN A 6 52.05 1.13 -30.39
C ASN A 6 51.82 2.47 -31.13
N THR A 7 50.66 3.13 -31.14
CA THR A 7 49.21 2.82 -31.17
C THR A 7 48.52 4.11 -31.64
N ASN A 8 47.37 4.03 -32.30
CA ASN A 8 46.08 4.52 -31.78
C ASN A 8 44.98 4.40 -32.83
N ALA A 9 43.82 3.95 -32.37
CA ALA A 9 42.61 3.65 -33.12
C ALA A 9 41.79 4.93 -33.43
N PRO A 10 40.66 4.86 -34.17
CA PRO A 10 39.44 4.24 -33.62
C PRO A 10 38.69 3.37 -34.64
N TYR A 11 38.34 2.13 -34.27
CA TYR A 11 37.37 1.32 -35.00
C TYR A 11 36.06 1.21 -34.22
N ALA A 12 34.96 1.48 -34.92
CA ALA A 12 33.60 1.46 -34.44
C ALA A 12 33.23 0.12 -33.77
N LEU A 13 32.63 0.19 -32.59
CA LEU A 13 32.03 -0.97 -31.93
C LEU A 13 30.60 -1.17 -32.46
N HIS A 14 30.44 -2.16 -33.34
CA HIS A 14 29.16 -2.82 -33.56
C HIS A 14 29.11 -4.06 -32.65
N LEU A 15 28.22 -4.07 -31.66
CA LEU A 15 27.84 -5.28 -30.93
C LEU A 15 26.31 -5.42 -30.89
N LYS A 16 25.85 -6.44 -31.61
CA LYS A 16 24.55 -7.16 -31.57
C LYS A 16 24.09 -7.34 -30.10
N VAL A 17 22.81 -7.32 -29.73
CA VAL A 17 21.83 -8.44 -29.82
C VAL A 17 20.39 -7.88 -29.69
N PRO A 18 19.40 -8.41 -30.45
CA PRO A 18 18.00 -8.02 -30.34
C PRO A 18 17.33 -8.67 -29.11
N CYS A 19 16.72 -7.88 -28.23
CA CYS A 19 15.85 -8.45 -27.20
C CYS A 19 14.51 -8.85 -27.84
N ALA A 20 14.42 -10.13 -28.19
CA ALA A 20 13.17 -10.79 -28.50
C ALA A 20 12.22 -10.68 -27.29
N ILE A 21 11.14 -9.90 -27.44
CA ILE A 21 10.00 -9.97 -26.53
C ILE A 21 9.32 -11.31 -26.82
N LYS A 22 9.48 -12.26 -25.90
CA LYS A 22 8.66 -13.47 -25.88
C LYS A 22 7.31 -13.09 -25.23
N PRO A 23 6.14 -13.43 -25.81
CA PRO A 23 4.88 -13.23 -25.11
C PRO A 23 4.76 -14.29 -24.02
N VAL A 24 4.63 -13.86 -22.77
CA VAL A 24 4.17 -14.64 -21.62
C VAL A 24 2.89 -13.89 -21.18
N SER A 25 1.72 -14.34 -21.61
CA SER A 25 0.88 -15.38 -20.98
C SER A 25 0.50 -15.01 -19.54
N GLU A 26 -0.71 -14.47 -19.43
CA GLU A 26 -1.76 -14.57 -18.39
C GLU A 26 -1.42 -14.85 -16.91
N GLU A 27 -2.19 -14.18 -16.04
CA GLU A 27 -2.16 -14.10 -14.56
C GLU A 27 -0.97 -13.31 -14.00
N ASP A 28 -1.14 -12.13 -13.41
CA ASP A 28 -2.01 -11.89 -12.25
C ASP A 28 -2.38 -10.40 -12.22
N GLN A 29 -3.58 -10.06 -12.70
CA GLN A 29 -4.11 -8.71 -12.56
C GLN A 29 -4.63 -8.59 -11.13
N SER A 30 -3.72 -8.36 -10.18
CA SER A 30 -4.07 -7.81 -8.88
C SER A 30 -4.77 -6.48 -9.14
N THR A 31 -6.11 -6.54 -9.11
CA THR A 31 -6.97 -5.37 -9.21
C THR A 31 -6.80 -4.63 -7.90
N ALA A 32 -5.77 -3.78 -7.85
CA ALA A 32 -5.78 -2.67 -6.92
C ALA A 32 -7.14 -1.96 -7.12
N PRO A 33 -7.91 -1.71 -6.05
CA PRO A 33 -9.14 -0.95 -6.20
C PRO A 33 -8.73 0.41 -6.77
N ASN A 34 -9.20 0.71 -7.98
CA ASN A 34 -9.12 2.03 -8.58
C ASN A 34 -10.06 2.98 -7.81
N GLY A 35 -9.78 3.20 -6.52
CA GLY A 35 -10.39 4.26 -5.75
C GLY A 35 -9.70 5.56 -6.15
N SER A 36 -10.40 6.46 -6.82
CA SER A 36 -9.91 7.83 -6.92
C SER A 36 -9.76 8.35 -5.48
N PHE A 37 -8.56 8.79 -5.09
CA PHE A 37 -8.39 9.57 -3.87
C PHE A 37 -9.20 10.84 -4.05
N VAL A 38 -10.44 10.84 -3.55
CA VAL A 38 -11.23 12.06 -3.46
C VAL A 38 -10.53 12.87 -2.38
N ASP A 39 -9.94 14.00 -2.76
CA ASP A 39 -9.33 14.93 -1.83
C ASP A 39 -10.46 15.50 -0.95
N ARG A 40 -10.76 14.79 0.14
CA ARG A 40 -11.83 15.13 1.07
C ARG A 40 -11.22 16.07 2.11
N PRO A 41 -11.72 17.30 2.26
CA PRO A 41 -11.27 18.20 3.31
C PRO A 41 -11.47 17.53 4.68
N ILE A 42 -10.38 17.35 5.42
CA ILE A 42 -10.43 16.82 6.79
C ILE A 42 -10.63 18.02 7.72
N CYS A 43 -11.79 18.09 8.36
CA CYS A 43 -12.06 19.05 9.42
C CYS A 43 -11.82 18.36 10.77
N VAL A 44 -10.76 18.74 11.45
CA VAL A 44 -10.39 18.19 12.76
C VAL A 44 -10.85 19.16 13.85
N GLY A 45 -11.55 18.66 14.86
CA GLY A 45 -11.99 19.46 16.01
C GLY A 45 -10.85 19.76 16.98
N ASP A 46 -10.18 18.70 17.44
CA ASP A 46 -9.02 18.76 18.35
C ASP A 46 -7.80 18.07 17.71
N GLN A 47 -6.61 18.67 17.83
CA GLN A 47 -5.36 18.04 17.38
C GLN A 47 -5.10 16.68 18.04
N ASN A 48 -5.64 16.44 19.23
CA ASN A 48 -5.55 15.14 19.91
C ASN A 48 -6.33 14.01 19.19
N GLU A 49 -7.22 14.35 18.25
CA GLU A 49 -7.93 13.39 17.40
C GLU A 49 -7.07 12.91 16.21
N VAL A 50 -5.93 13.58 15.96
CA VAL A 50 -5.03 13.27 14.85
C VAL A 50 -3.88 12.41 15.35
N LEU A 51 -3.68 11.27 14.69
CA LEU A 51 -2.54 10.40 14.97
C LEU A 51 -1.23 11.00 14.46
N GLU A 52 -0.16 10.82 15.23
CA GLU A 52 1.18 11.19 14.81
C GLU A 52 1.69 10.28 13.68
N LYS A 53 2.63 10.78 12.89
CA LYS A 53 3.25 10.02 11.79
C LYS A 53 3.87 8.69 12.28
N SER A 54 4.49 8.70 13.46
CA SER A 54 5.08 7.52 14.10
C SER A 54 4.02 6.44 14.38
N GLN A 55 2.84 6.82 14.87
CA GLN A 55 1.72 5.90 15.14
C GLN A 55 1.18 5.31 13.84
N LEU A 56 1.02 6.13 12.80
CA LEU A 56 0.60 5.66 11.47
C LEU A 56 1.61 4.68 10.86
N GLU A 57 2.90 4.96 10.99
CA GLU A 57 3.98 4.06 10.55
C GLU A 57 3.98 2.74 11.33
N ALA A 58 3.70 2.77 12.64
CA ALA A 58 3.58 1.58 13.47
C ALA A 58 2.39 0.71 13.05
N ILE A 59 1.24 1.32 12.73
CA ILE A 59 0.08 0.61 12.18
C ILE A 59 0.43 -0.02 10.82
N ALA A 60 1.03 0.77 9.91
CA ALA A 60 1.39 0.31 8.56
C ALA A 60 2.42 -0.84 8.57
N SER A 61 3.29 -0.89 9.57
CA SER A 61 4.32 -1.92 9.73
C SER A 61 3.84 -3.18 10.45
N SER A 62 2.61 -3.19 10.98
CA SER A 62 2.08 -4.30 11.75
C SER A 62 1.58 -5.43 10.86
N SER A 63 2.34 -6.53 10.79
CA SER A 63 1.94 -7.73 10.03
C SER A 63 0.62 -8.34 10.53
N GLU A 64 0.32 -8.19 11.82
CA GLU A 64 -0.93 -8.66 12.41
C GLU A 64 -2.13 -7.86 11.90
N ILE A 65 -1.99 -6.53 11.78
CA ILE A 65 -3.01 -5.68 11.15
C ILE A 65 -3.22 -6.10 9.69
N HIS A 66 -2.15 -6.30 8.92
CA HIS A 66 -2.25 -6.77 7.54
C HIS A 66 -2.97 -8.13 7.44
N ASN A 67 -2.68 -9.05 8.36
CA ASN A 67 -3.33 -10.36 8.38
C ASN A 67 -4.84 -10.25 8.67
N ILE A 68 -5.23 -9.42 9.63
CA ILE A 68 -6.64 -9.16 9.96
C ILE A 68 -7.36 -8.52 8.76
N LEU A 69 -6.70 -7.61 8.03
CA LEU A 69 -7.26 -6.93 6.84
C LEU A 69 -7.48 -7.85 5.62
N ASN A 70 -7.01 -9.11 5.64
CA ASN A 70 -7.37 -10.07 4.59
C ASN A 70 -8.86 -10.42 4.62
N ASP A 71 -9.55 -10.18 5.74
CA ASP A 71 -11.00 -10.35 5.85
C ASP A 71 -11.75 -9.38 4.93
N GLU A 72 -12.55 -9.92 4.01
CA GLU A 72 -13.35 -9.13 3.06
C GLU A 72 -14.48 -8.34 3.73
N LYS A 73 -15.15 -8.93 4.73
CA LYS A 73 -16.24 -8.28 5.45
C LYS A 73 -15.71 -7.10 6.25
N LEU A 74 -14.57 -7.26 6.90
CA LEU A 74 -13.89 -6.18 7.61
C LEU A 74 -13.56 -5.00 6.69
N ARG A 75 -12.96 -5.27 5.53
CA ARG A 75 -12.64 -4.23 4.55
C ARG A 75 -13.89 -3.50 4.05
N LYS A 76 -15.02 -4.19 3.91
CA LYS A 76 -16.31 -3.56 3.58
C LYS A 76 -16.79 -2.60 4.66
N PHE A 77 -16.63 -2.94 5.94
CA PHE A 77 -16.95 -2.01 7.03
C PHE A 77 -16.06 -0.77 6.99
N ILE A 78 -14.75 -0.94 6.83
CA ILE A 78 -13.81 0.19 6.74
C ILE A 78 -14.18 1.11 5.56
N LEU A 79 -14.47 0.53 4.40
CA LEU A 79 -14.89 1.29 3.22
C LEU A 79 -16.22 2.00 3.43
N ALA A 80 -17.19 1.35 4.09
CA ALA A 80 -18.48 1.96 4.39
C ALA A 80 -18.31 3.19 5.29
N ILE A 81 -17.48 3.10 6.33
CA ILE A 81 -17.19 4.22 7.24
C ILE A 81 -16.51 5.38 6.48
N ASP A 82 -15.44 5.11 5.72
CA ASP A 82 -14.66 6.13 5.00
C ASP A 82 -15.47 6.86 3.90
N SER A 83 -16.42 6.16 3.28
CA SER A 83 -17.26 6.71 2.22
C SER A 83 -18.59 7.31 2.70
N SER A 84 -18.97 7.08 3.96
CA SER A 84 -20.28 7.52 4.50
C SER A 84 -20.41 9.04 4.61
N LEU A 85 -21.66 9.50 4.56
CA LEU A 85 -22.06 10.84 4.98
C LEU A 85 -22.37 10.90 6.49
N ASP A 86 -22.57 9.75 7.11
CA ASP A 86 -22.80 9.54 8.54
C ASP A 86 -21.89 8.39 9.02
N PRO A 87 -20.60 8.67 9.27
CA PRO A 87 -19.63 7.65 9.66
C PRO A 87 -19.88 7.09 11.07
N GLU A 88 -20.55 7.83 11.97
CA GLU A 88 -20.85 7.38 13.33
C GLU A 88 -21.84 6.21 13.31
N THR A 89 -22.93 6.33 12.54
CA THR A 89 -23.90 5.22 12.39
C THR A 89 -23.29 3.98 11.74
N GLU A 90 -22.40 4.15 10.74
CA GLU A 90 -21.72 3.00 10.12
C GLU A 90 -20.70 2.35 11.08
N LEU A 91 -20.03 3.15 11.90
CA LEU A 91 -19.16 2.64 12.97
C LEU A 91 -19.94 1.83 14.00
N ASP A 92 -21.09 2.31 14.46
CA ASP A 92 -21.93 1.59 15.44
C ASP A 92 -22.34 0.21 14.91
N LYS A 93 -22.76 0.13 13.64
CA LYS A 93 -23.07 -1.16 12.98
C LYS A 93 -21.85 -2.07 12.89
N ALA A 94 -20.70 -1.52 12.53
CA ALA A 94 -19.46 -2.29 12.42
C ALA A 94 -19.01 -2.83 13.79
N MET A 95 -19.24 -2.08 14.88
CA MET A 95 -18.89 -2.47 16.24
C MET A 95 -19.71 -3.65 16.78
N GLU A 96 -20.83 -4.02 16.16
CA GLU A 96 -21.55 -5.27 16.46
C GLU A 96 -20.78 -6.52 16.00
N ASP A 97 -19.83 -6.36 15.08
CA ASP A 97 -19.03 -7.44 14.52
C ASP A 97 -17.74 -7.71 15.32
N GLU A 98 -17.46 -8.98 15.58
CA GLU A 98 -16.28 -9.39 16.35
C GLU A 98 -14.96 -9.09 15.62
N ALA A 99 -14.88 -9.29 14.31
CA ALA A 99 -13.65 -9.07 13.56
C ALA A 99 -13.28 -7.58 13.54
N PHE A 100 -14.28 -6.70 13.38
CA PHE A 100 -14.08 -5.25 13.46
C PHE A 100 -13.65 -4.80 14.86
N ARG A 101 -14.22 -5.38 15.92
CA ARG A 101 -13.81 -5.09 17.30
C ARG A 101 -12.37 -5.52 17.59
N ILE A 102 -11.95 -6.69 17.11
CA ILE A 102 -10.57 -7.17 17.24
C ILE A 102 -9.61 -6.23 16.51
N PHE A 103 -9.93 -5.86 15.27
CA PHE A 103 -9.17 -4.92 14.47
C PHE A 103 -9.01 -3.56 15.18
N SER A 104 -10.12 -2.98 15.64
CA SER A 104 -10.14 -1.69 16.33
C SER A 104 -9.33 -1.73 17.62
N SER A 105 -9.49 -2.78 18.42
CA SER A 105 -8.70 -3.01 19.64
C SER A 105 -7.20 -3.08 19.33
N LYS A 106 -6.82 -3.72 18.22
CA LYS A 106 -5.41 -3.81 17.83
C LYS A 106 -4.83 -2.46 17.43
N ILE A 107 -5.57 -1.65 16.67
CA ILE A 107 -5.17 -0.27 16.37
C ILE A 107 -5.02 0.52 17.66
N SER A 108 -6.01 0.46 18.56
CA SER A 108 -5.97 1.14 19.86
C SER A 108 -4.75 0.74 20.70
N SER A 109 -4.35 -0.53 20.65
CA SER A 109 -3.15 -1.01 21.33
C SER A 109 -1.86 -0.47 20.73
N ILE A 110 -1.80 -0.23 19.41
CA ILE A 110 -0.61 0.32 18.76
C ILE A 110 -0.48 1.81 19.05
N ILE A 111 -1.58 2.57 18.97
CA ILE A 111 -1.56 4.03 19.20
C ILE A 111 -1.30 4.39 20.66
N SER A 112 -1.67 3.50 21.60
CA SER A 112 -1.48 3.71 23.04
C SER A 112 -0.14 3.16 23.56
N SER A 113 0.69 2.58 22.68
CA SER A 113 1.99 2.01 23.04
C SER A 113 3.10 3.04 23.05
#